data_AF-A0A377BBS4-F1
#
_entry.id   AF-A0A377BBS4-F1
#
_cell.length_a   1.000
_cell.length_b   1.000
_cell.length_c   1.000
_cell.angle_alpha   90.00
_cell.angle_beta   90.00
_cell.angle_gamma   90.00
#
_symmetry.space_group_name_H-M   'P 1'
#
loop_
_entity.id
_entity.type
_entity.pdbx_description
1 polymer ?
#
loop_
_entity_poly.entity_id
_entity_poly.type
_entity_poly.pdbx_seq_one_letter_code
_entity_poly.pdbx_strand_id
1 'polypeptide(L)'
;MKKGAIIFLTGLLALSSLPSMAADSPSVQVGFSPEGSAQTLVIGAIDSAKSSIRMMAYSFTAMDIMQALVKAKNRGVDVKIVIDERGNRNDVSHRAMKFIVKKRHPVAGG
;
A
#
# COMPACT_ATOMS: atom_id res chain seq x y z
N MET A 1 -19.39 -50.85 10.19
CA MET A 1 -18.96 -50.47 8.82
C MET A 1 -19.44 -49.08 8.34
N LYS A 2 -20.38 -48.39 9.01
CA LYS A 2 -20.94 -47.09 8.54
C LYS A 2 -20.20 -45.82 9.03
N LYS A 3 -19.32 -45.91 10.04
CA LYS A 3 -18.62 -44.75 10.62
C LYS A 3 -17.35 -44.33 9.83
N GLY A 4 -16.75 -45.24 9.05
CA GLY A 4 -15.56 -44.94 8.23
C GLY A 4 -15.86 -44.13 6.96
N ALA A 5 -17.06 -44.28 6.39
CA ALA A 5 -17.46 -43.56 5.18
C ALA A 5 -17.70 -42.05 5.41
N ILE A 6 -18.10 -41.66 6.62
CA ILE A 6 -18.41 -40.27 6.98
C ILE A 6 -17.14 -39.43 7.19
N ILE A 7 -16.07 -40.04 7.70
CA ILE A 7 -14.78 -39.36 7.90
C ILE A 7 -14.04 -39.17 6.57
N PHE A 8 -14.22 -40.08 5.60
CA PHE A 8 -13.67 -39.92 4.26
C PHE A 8 -14.37 -38.83 3.43
N LEU A 9 -15.69 -38.65 3.60
CA LEU A 9 -16.47 -37.68 2.84
C LEU A 9 -16.22 -36.22 3.29
N THR A 10 -15.91 -36.01 4.56
CA THR A 10 -15.57 -34.68 5.11
C THR A 10 -14.15 -34.22 4.73
N GLY A 11 -13.19 -35.13 4.67
CA GLY A 11 -11.83 -34.83 4.19
C GLY A 11 -11.78 -34.45 2.71
N LEU A 12 -12.61 -35.08 1.87
CA LEU A 12 -12.67 -34.82 0.43
C LEU A 12 -13.32 -33.46 0.09
N LEU A 13 -14.25 -32.97 0.92
CA LEU A 13 -14.88 -31.66 0.75
C LEU A 13 -13.98 -30.50 1.19
N ALA A 14 -13.00 -30.73 2.07
CA ALA A 14 -12.07 -29.71 2.54
C ALA A 14 -10.93 -29.41 1.53
N LEU A 15 -10.68 -30.31 0.57
CA LEU A 15 -9.62 -30.14 -0.42
C LEU A 15 -10.06 -29.30 -1.64
N SER A 16 -11.37 -29.16 -1.88
CA SER A 16 -11.92 -28.36 -2.98
C SER A 16 -11.93 -26.85 -2.69
N SER A 17 -11.56 -26.43 -1.48
CA SER A 17 -11.54 -25.02 -1.04
C SER A 17 -10.17 -24.36 -1.18
N LEU A 18 -9.19 -25.01 -1.82
CA LEU A 18 -7.89 -24.39 -2.06
C LEU A 18 -8.08 -23.22 -3.03
N PRO A 19 -7.73 -21.98 -2.63
CA PRO A 19 -7.83 -20.85 -3.54
C PRO A 19 -6.94 -21.12 -4.74
N SER A 20 -7.54 -21.07 -5.94
CA SER A 20 -6.78 -21.11 -7.19
C SER A 20 -5.85 -19.91 -7.20
N MET A 21 -4.55 -20.15 -7.05
CA MET A 21 -3.50 -19.15 -7.23
C MET A 21 -3.36 -18.90 -8.73
N ALA A 22 -4.33 -18.20 -9.31
CA ALA A 22 -4.14 -17.58 -10.61
C ALA A 22 -3.07 -16.49 -10.43
N ALA A 23 -1.89 -16.71 -11.01
CA ALA A 23 -0.89 -15.66 -11.12
C ALA A 23 -1.47 -14.59 -12.05
N ASP A 24 -1.58 -13.37 -11.54
CA ASP A 24 -2.05 -12.24 -12.33
C ASP A 24 -1.05 -11.99 -13.47
N SER A 25 -1.54 -11.89 -14.71
CA SER A 25 -0.68 -11.58 -15.86
C SER A 25 -0.12 -10.16 -15.70
N PRO A 26 1.16 -9.91 -16.01
CA PRO A 26 1.71 -8.57 -15.92
C PRO A 26 0.94 -7.62 -16.83
N SER A 27 0.52 -6.48 -16.30
CA SER A 27 -0.20 -5.43 -17.03
C SER A 27 0.43 -4.07 -16.76
N VAL A 28 0.30 -3.16 -17.72
CA VAL A 28 0.79 -1.77 -17.63
C VAL A 28 -0.41 -0.83 -17.67
N GLN A 29 -0.43 0.13 -16.75
CA GLN A 29 -1.41 1.21 -16.72
C GLN A 29 -0.70 2.54 -16.98
N VAL A 30 -1.36 3.44 -17.72
CA VAL A 30 -0.86 4.76 -18.06
C VAL A 30 -1.93 5.79 -17.73
N GLY A 31 -1.51 6.90 -17.14
CA GLY A 31 -2.37 8.05 -16.86
C GLY A 31 -1.60 9.33 -17.10
N PHE A 32 -2.32 10.39 -17.46
CA PHE A 32 -1.79 11.70 -17.75
C PHE A 32 -2.34 12.76 -16.79
N SER A 33 -1.79 13.96 -16.94
CA SER A 33 -2.17 15.18 -16.25
C SER A 33 -2.35 16.25 -17.34
N PRO A 34 -3.25 17.21 -17.13
CA PRO A 34 -3.91 17.55 -15.88
C PRO A 34 -5.23 16.80 -15.60
N GLU A 35 -5.69 15.88 -16.45
CA GLU A 35 -7.03 15.30 -16.33
C GLU A 35 -7.23 14.32 -15.15
N GLY A 36 -6.17 14.01 -14.40
CA GLY A 36 -6.24 13.35 -13.08
C GLY A 36 -6.03 11.83 -13.09
N SER A 37 -5.90 11.21 -14.26
CA SER A 37 -5.67 9.77 -14.37
C SER A 37 -4.30 9.37 -13.79
N ALA A 38 -3.25 10.18 -13.99
CA ALA A 38 -1.93 9.94 -13.38
C ALA A 38 -1.99 9.91 -11.84
N GLN A 39 -2.63 10.90 -11.23
CA GLN A 39 -2.78 10.99 -9.77
C GLN A 39 -3.55 9.80 -9.21
N THR A 40 -4.66 9.43 -9.88
CA THR A 40 -5.47 8.26 -9.51
C THR A 40 -4.64 6.98 -9.51
N LEU A 41 -3.81 6.76 -10.55
CA LEU A 41 -2.97 5.57 -10.62
C LEU A 41 -1.90 5.53 -9.53
N VAL A 42 -1.26 6.66 -9.21
CA VAL A 42 -0.26 6.74 -8.15
C VAL A 42 -0.88 6.41 -6.79
N ILE A 43 -2.04 6.98 -6.47
CA ILE A 43 -2.77 6.67 -5.22
C ILE A 43 -3.16 5.19 -5.20
N GLY A 44 -3.68 4.66 -6.31
CA GLY A 44 -4.06 3.25 -6.43
C GLY A 44 -2.88 2.30 -6.18
N ALA A 45 -1.68 2.64 -6.68
CA ALA A 45 -0.46 1.87 -6.43
C ALA A 45 -0.04 1.90 -4.95
N ILE A 46 -0.19 3.05 -4.27
CA ILE A 46 0.08 3.17 -2.82
C ILE A 46 -0.94 2.36 -2.01
N ASP A 47 -2.22 2.37 -2.42
CA ASP A 47 -3.29 1.68 -1.72
C ASP A 47 -3.27 0.16 -1.91
N SER A 48 -2.77 -0.33 -3.05
CA SER A 48 -2.64 -1.76 -3.32
C SER A 48 -1.47 -2.41 -2.56
N ALA A 49 -0.43 -1.65 -2.20
CA ALA A 49 0.76 -2.17 -1.52
C ALA A 49 0.43 -2.91 -0.21
N LYS A 50 1.00 -4.12 -0.06
CA LYS A 50 0.76 -5.01 1.09
C LYS A 50 1.94 -5.12 2.06
N SER A 51 3.17 -5.02 1.57
CA SER A 51 4.37 -5.29 2.39
C SER A 51 5.29 -4.08 2.52
N SER A 52 5.61 -3.38 1.43
CA SER A 52 6.51 -2.23 1.48
C SER A 52 6.21 -1.19 0.40
N ILE A 53 6.65 0.04 0.67
CA ILE A 53 6.74 1.13 -0.29
C ILE A 53 8.14 1.73 -0.19
N ARG A 54 8.81 1.87 -1.35
CA ARG A 54 10.07 2.57 -1.51
C ARG A 54 9.85 3.69 -2.51
N MET A 55 9.86 4.93 -2.03
CA MET A 55 9.55 6.09 -2.86
C MET A 55 10.74 7.04 -2.95
N MET A 56 10.94 7.59 -4.16
CA MET A 56 11.83 8.71 -4.41
C MET A 56 10.97 9.88 -4.89
N ALA A 57 11.18 11.07 -4.33
CA ALA A 57 10.44 12.26 -4.75
C ALA A 57 11.37 13.46 -4.87
N TYR A 58 11.22 14.24 -5.94
CA TYR A 58 11.92 15.50 -6.11
C TYR A 58 11.23 16.63 -5.32
N SER A 59 9.98 16.94 -5.67
CA SER A 59 9.15 17.89 -4.91
C SER A 59 8.13 17.13 -4.06
N PHE A 60 8.17 17.35 -2.75
CA PHE A 60 7.39 16.60 -1.76
C PHE A 60 6.24 17.45 -1.20
N THR A 61 5.26 17.75 -2.04
CA THR A 61 4.22 18.76 -1.72
C THR A 61 2.78 18.24 -1.81
N ALA A 62 2.54 17.11 -2.49
CA ALA A 62 1.21 16.57 -2.76
C ALA A 62 0.58 15.92 -1.52
N MET A 63 -0.30 16.65 -0.82
CA MET A 63 -0.86 16.22 0.47
C MET A 63 -1.74 14.96 0.40
N ASP A 64 -2.42 14.74 -0.72
CA ASP A 64 -3.18 13.52 -1.01
C ASP A 64 -2.27 12.29 -1.08
N ILE A 65 -1.12 12.40 -1.74
CA ILE A 65 -0.08 11.36 -1.74
C ILE A 65 0.45 11.12 -0.33
N MET A 66 0.65 12.18 0.47
CA MET A 66 1.08 12.02 1.87
C MET A 66 0.04 11.28 2.72
N GLN A 67 -1.25 11.56 2.52
CA GLN A 67 -2.33 10.86 3.20
C GLN A 67 -2.38 9.38 2.81
N ALA A 68 -2.22 9.06 1.52
CA ALA A 68 -2.16 7.68 1.05
C ALA A 68 -0.98 6.91 1.68
N LEU A 69 0.20 7.53 1.77
CA LEU A 69 1.37 6.94 2.42
C LEU A 69 1.18 6.69 3.92
N VAL A 70 0.53 7.63 4.64
CA VAL A 70 0.18 7.43 6.05
C VAL A 70 -0.84 6.30 6.20
N LYS A 71 -1.86 6.23 5.33
CA LYS A 71 -2.82 5.11 5.31
C LYS A 71 -2.10 3.79 5.10
N ALA A 72 -1.19 3.69 4.13
CA ALA A 72 -0.40 2.50 3.89
C ALA A 72 0.42 2.08 5.12
N LYS A 73 1.10 3.04 5.76
CA LYS A 73 1.84 2.79 7.00
C LYS A 73 0.92 2.25 8.11
N ASN A 74 -0.27 2.83 8.28
CA ASN A 74 -1.25 2.39 9.28
C ASN A 74 -1.78 0.97 9.01
N ARG A 75 -1.78 0.51 7.75
CA ARG A 75 -2.06 -0.88 7.38
C ARG A 75 -0.92 -1.85 7.71
N GLY A 76 0.23 -1.36 8.19
CA GLY A 76 1.42 -2.16 8.49
C GLY A 76 2.45 -2.24 7.35
N VAL A 77 2.26 -1.47 6.26
CA VAL A 77 3.21 -1.43 5.13
C VAL A 77 4.51 -0.74 5.57
N ASP A 78 5.68 -1.32 5.25
CA ASP A 78 6.97 -0.69 5.48
C ASP A 78 7.25 0.42 4.45
N VAL A 79 6.96 1.66 4.85
CA VAL A 79 7.13 2.86 4.01
C VAL A 79 8.48 3.53 4.28
N LYS A 80 9.33 3.61 3.25
CA LYS A 80 10.59 4.38 3.24
C LYS A 80 10.62 5.32 2.05
N ILE A 81 11.01 6.57 2.30
CA ILE A 81 10.96 7.66 1.33
C ILE A 81 12.30 8.38 1.36
N VAL A 82 12.87 8.64 0.18
CA VAL A 82 13.98 9.57 0.00
C VAL A 82 13.49 10.77 -0.80
N ILE A 83 13.89 11.96 -0.39
CA ILE A 83 13.50 13.22 -1.03
C ILE A 83 14.72 14.05 -1.34
N ASP A 84 14.68 14.83 -2.42
CA ASP A 84 15.72 15.82 -2.71
C ASP A 84 15.67 16.95 -1.68
N GLU A 85 16.81 17.34 -1.12
CA GLU A 85 16.85 18.37 -0.08
C GLU A 85 16.54 19.76 -0.64
N ARG A 86 17.16 20.11 -1.78
CA ARG A 86 17.08 21.47 -2.33
C ARG A 86 15.67 21.80 -2.80
N GLY A 87 14.98 20.84 -3.42
CA GLY A 87 13.60 20.96 -3.86
C GLY A 87 12.57 21.06 -2.72
N ASN A 88 12.96 20.83 -1.46
CA ASN A 88 12.05 20.70 -0.32
C ASN A 88 12.28 21.69 0.83
N ARG A 89 12.92 22.84 0.54
CA ARG A 89 13.14 23.94 1.51
C ARG A 89 11.97 24.92 1.65
N ASN A 90 10.88 24.71 0.91
CA ASN A 90 9.70 25.56 0.98
C ASN A 90 8.72 25.08 2.07
N ASP A 91 7.83 25.97 2.52
CA ASP A 91 6.88 25.68 3.60
C ASP A 91 5.93 24.52 3.31
N VAL A 92 5.52 24.34 2.04
CA VAL A 92 4.61 23.27 1.64
C VAL A 92 5.29 21.92 1.85
N SER A 93 6.54 21.79 1.40
CA SER A 93 7.37 20.60 1.62
C SER A 93 7.61 20.33 3.10
N HIS A 94 7.91 21.37 3.90
CA HIS A 94 8.08 21.22 5.35
C HIS A 94 6.81 20.73 6.04
N ARG A 95 5.62 21.18 5.63
CA ARG A 95 4.34 20.71 6.16
C ARG A 95 4.08 19.25 5.80
N ALA A 96 4.35 18.85 4.56
CA ALA A 96 4.23 17.45 4.11
C ALA A 96 5.16 16.51 4.89
N MET A 97 6.43 16.91 5.08
CA MET A 97 7.39 16.16 5.89
C MET A 97 6.94 16.03 7.34
N LYS A 98 6.52 17.14 7.97
CA LYS A 98 6.00 17.12 9.36
C LYS A 98 4.78 16.22 9.50
N PHE A 99 3.88 16.23 8.52
CA PHE A 99 2.68 15.39 8.52
C PHE A 99 3.02 13.90 8.60
N ILE A 100 3.96 13.42 7.77
CA ILE A 100 4.37 12.01 7.75
C ILE A 100 5.17 11.63 9.00
N VAL A 101 6.09 12.47 9.45
CA VAL A 101 6.93 12.17 10.64
C VAL A 101 6.08 12.11 11.91
N LYS A 102 5.15 13.05 12.11
CA LYS A 102 4.24 13.04 13.28
C LYS A 102 3.40 11.75 13.31
N LYS A 103 3.00 11.25 12.15
CA LYS A 103 2.23 10.00 12.02
C LYS A 103 3.10 8.74 12.01
N ARG A 104 4.44 8.86 12.00
CA ARG A 104 5.38 7.73 12.05
C ARG A 104 5.57 7.18 13.46
N HIS A 105 5.26 7.96 14.50
CA HIS A 105 5.32 7.54 15.89
C HIS A 105 3.93 7.15 16.41
N PRO A 106 3.55 5.87 16.39
CA PRO A 106 2.61 5.39 17.39
C PRO A 106 3.33 5.50 18.73
N VAL A 107 2.86 6.37 19.62
CA VAL A 107 3.26 6.31 21.03
C VAL A 107 2.75 4.96 21.54
N ALA A 108 3.65 3.99 21.63
CA ALA A 108 3.44 2.82 22.46
C ALA A 108 3.39 3.30 23.92
N GLY A 109 2.47 2.75 24.70
CA GLY A 109 2.00 3.24 26.00
C GLY A 109 3.05 3.77 26.97
N GLY A 110 2.63 4.78 27.73
CA GLY A 110 2.95 4.96 29.14
C GLY A 110 1.72 4.67 29.96
#